data_AF-A0A9N9GIK9-F1
#
_entry.id   AF-A0A9N9GIK9-F1
#
_cell.length_a   1.000
_cell.length_b   1.000
_cell.length_c   1.000
_cell.angle_alpha   90.00
_cell.angle_beta   90.00
_cell.angle_gamma   90.00
#
_symmetry.space_group_name_H-M   'P 1'
#
loop_
_entity.id
_entity.type
_entity.pdbx_description
1 polymer ?
#
loop_
_entity_poly.entity_id
_entity_poly.type
_entity_poly.pdbx_seq_one_letter_code
_entity_poly.pdbx_strand_id
1 'polypeptide(L)' 'MTTRSLPTTLLSEIAALFKNSDDQNVSIKVGKDNNVKIFTAHSVILRARSPYFKVALSQS' A
#
# COMPACT_ATOMS: atom_id res chain seq x y z
N MET A 1 -34.08 -2.00 5.45
CA MET A 1 -32.89 -1.64 4.65
C MET A 1 -31.96 -0.82 5.54
N THR A 2 -30.82 -1.36 5.94
CA THR A 2 -29.83 -0.62 6.71
C THR A 2 -29.04 0.27 5.76
N THR A 3 -29.30 1.58 5.77
CA THR A 3 -28.49 2.55 5.03
C THR A 3 -27.11 2.60 5.69
N ARG A 4 -26.08 2.06 5.03
CA ARG A 4 -24.70 2.22 5.47
C ARG A 4 -24.33 3.70 5.39
N SER A 5 -23.69 4.20 6.43
CA SER A 5 -23.19 5.58 6.43
C SER A 5 -22.01 5.68 5.45
N LEU A 6 -21.89 6.83 4.76
CA LEU A 6 -20.80 7.09 3.82
C LEU A 6 -19.40 6.71 4.37
N PRO A 7 -19.04 7.00 5.64
CA PRO A 7 -17.75 6.58 6.19
C PRO A 7 -17.53 5.07 6.18
N THR A 8 -18.56 4.27 6.48
CA THR A 8 -18.44 2.80 6.52
C THR A 8 -18.32 2.19 5.14
N THR A 9 -19.06 2.72 4.16
CA THR A 9 -18.96 2.30 2.76
C THR A 9 -17.57 2.62 2.20
N LEU A 10 -17.12 3.87 2.36
CA LEU A 10 -15.82 4.33 1.88
C LEU A 10 -14.66 3.52 2.50
N LEU A 11 -14.70 3.27 3.81
CA LEU A 11 -13.66 2.49 4.48
C LEU A 11 -13.60 1.05 3.95
N SER A 12 -14.74 0.44 3.65
CA SER A 12 -14.82 -0.92 3.11
C SER A 12 -14.27 -1.00 1.68
N GLU A 13 -14.58 0.00 0.85
CA GLU A 13 -14.07 0.10 -0.52
C GLU A 13 -12.55 0.31 -0.55
N ILE A 14 -12.02 1.22 0.29
CA ILE A 14 -10.58 1.42 0.45
C ILE A 14 -9.89 0.15 0.95
N ALA A 15 -10.50 -0.58 1.90
CA ALA A 15 -9.95 -1.85 2.37
C ALA A 15 -9.94 -2.93 1.28
N ALA A 16 -10.92 -2.94 0.37
CA ALA A 16 -10.95 -3.83 -0.78
C ALA A 16 -9.87 -3.48 -1.81
N LEU A 17 -9.69 -2.18 -2.11
CA LEU A 17 -8.60 -1.70 -2.97
C LEU A 17 -7.24 -2.13 -2.44
N PHE A 18 -7.00 -2.04 -1.12
CA PHE A 18 -5.75 -2.51 -0.53
C PHE A 18 -5.51 -4.02 -0.62
N LYS A 19 -6.55 -4.83 -0.80
CA LYS A 19 -6.43 -6.28 -1.02
C LYS A 19 -6.17 -6.62 -2.48
N ASN A 20 -6.63 -5.78 -3.41
CA ASN A 20 -6.37 -5.96 -4.83
C ASN A 20 -4.94 -5.52 -5.16
N SER A 21 -4.32 -6.18 -6.15
CA SER A 21 -2.93 -5.94 -6.53
C SER A 21 -2.74 -4.80 -7.53
N ASP A 22 -3.83 -4.28 -8.10
CA ASP A 22 -3.76 -3.50 -9.35
C ASP A 22 -3.16 -2.10 -9.16
N ASP A 23 -3.15 -1.56 -7.94
CA ASP A 23 -2.62 -0.24 -7.60
C ASP A 23 -1.25 -0.29 -6.91
N GLN A 24 -0.57 -1.44 -6.91
CA GLN A 24 0.77 -1.58 -6.33
C GLN A 24 1.80 -0.82 -7.18
N ASN A 25 2.24 0.33 -6.68
CA ASN A 25 3.11 1.26 -7.41
C ASN A 25 4.58 1.25 -6.94
N VAL A 26 4.95 0.41 -5.97
CA VAL A 26 6.32 0.29 -5.46
C VAL A 26 6.77 -1.17 -5.42
N SER A 27 8.02 -1.42 -5.83
CA SER A 27 8.69 -2.70 -5.74
C SER A 27 9.90 -2.60 -4.80
N ILE A 28 9.86 -3.30 -3.68
CA ILE A 28 10.95 -3.40 -2.70
C ILE A 28 11.80 -4.63 -3.03
N LYS A 29 13.07 -4.40 -3.38
CA LYS A 29 14.06 -5.46 -3.62
C LYS A 29 14.86 -5.69 -2.35
N VAL A 30 14.88 -6.93 -1.86
CA VAL A 30 15.58 -7.33 -0.63
C VAL A 30 16.54 -8.47 -0.94
N GLY A 31 17.74 -8.41 -0.38
CA GLY A 31 18.79 -9.42 -0.57
C GLY A 31 19.91 -8.95 -1.51
N LYS A 32 20.83 -9.86 -1.83
CA LYS A 32 22.00 -9.63 -2.68
C LYS A 32 22.24 -10.85 -3.57
N ASP A 33 22.92 -10.62 -4.70
CA ASP A 33 23.33 -11.64 -5.66
C ASP A 33 22.14 -12.52 -6.11
N ASN A 34 22.27 -13.84 -5.99
CA ASN A 34 21.24 -14.79 -6.40
C ASN A 34 20.09 -14.92 -5.39
N ASN A 35 20.21 -14.29 -4.22
CA ASN A 35 19.22 -14.34 -3.14
C ASN A 35 18.39 -13.06 -3.06
N VAL A 36 17.93 -12.55 -4.21
CA VAL A 36 17.06 -11.38 -4.29
C VAL A 36 15.59 -11.80 -4.28
N LYS A 37 14.81 -11.15 -3.41
CA LYS A 37 13.35 -11.25 -3.39
C LYS A 37 12.72 -9.89 -3.67
N ILE A 38 11.64 -9.89 -4.45
CA ILE A 38 10.90 -8.69 -4.82
C ILE A 38 9.54 -8.73 -4.12
N PHE A 39 9.18 -7.62 -3.47
CA PHE A 39 7.89 -7.41 -2.85
C PHE A 39 7.22 -6.20 -3.47
N THR A 40 6.02 -6.38 -4.01
CA THR A 40 5.20 -5.28 -4.53
C THR A 40 4.28 -4.75 -3.43
N ALA A 41 4.11 -3.43 -3.38
CA ALA A 41 3.40 -2.76 -2.30
C ALA A 41 2.80 -1.42 -2.75
N HIS A 42 1.88 -0.90 -1.94
CA HIS A 42 1.28 0.42 -2.11
C HIS A 42 2.11 1.50 -1.38
N SER A 43 2.65 2.49 -2.10
CA SER A 43 3.44 3.58 -1.51
C SER A 43 2.69 4.33 -0.41
N VAL A 44 1.39 4.57 -0.61
CA VAL A 44 0.54 5.30 0.34
C VAL A 44 0.51 4.63 1.72
N ILE A 45 0.44 3.29 1.77
CA ILE A 45 0.45 2.54 3.03
C ILE A 45 1.83 2.66 3.68
N LEU A 46 2.90 2.47 2.92
CA LEU A 46 4.27 2.52 3.44
C LEU A 46 4.57 3.89 4.07
N ARG A 47 4.21 4.99 3.40
CA ARG A 47 4.37 6.35 3.92
C ARG A 47 3.53 6.62 5.17
N ALA A 48 2.32 6.06 5.24
CA ALA A 48 1.45 6.22 6.40
C ALA A 48 1.94 5.43 7.63
N ARG A 49 2.63 4.31 7.42
CA ARG A 49 3.02 3.37 8.49
C ARG A 49 4.48 3.46 8.91
N SER A 50 5.33 4.16 8.17
CA SER A 50 6.77 4.23 8.44
C SER A 50 7.33 5.62 8.15
N PRO A 51 7.95 6.31 9.14
CA PRO A 51 8.66 7.57 8.91
C PRO A 51 9.76 7.46 7.86
N TYR A 52 10.46 6.31 7.82
CA TYR A 52 11.47 6.05 6.80
C TYR A 52 10.87 6.10 5.39
N PHE A 53 9.79 5.33 5.15
CA PHE A 53 9.14 5.34 3.83
C PHE A 53 8.42 6.65 3.53
N LYS A 54 7.93 7.36 4.55
CA LYS A 54 7.36 8.70 4.39
C LYS A 54 8.38 9.65 3.76
N VAL A 55 9.63 9.63 4.22
CA VAL A 55 10.71 10.44 3.67
C VAL A 55 11.20 9.86 2.34
N ALA A 56 11.47 8.56 2.27
CA ALA A 56 12.04 7.91 1.09
C ALA A 56 11.12 7.94 -0.15
N LEU A 57 9.80 8.03 0.03
CA LEU A 57 8.79 8.07 -1.05
C LEU A 57 8.07 9.43 -1.13
N SER A 58 8.72 10.51 -0.67
CA SER A 58 8.13 11.86 -0.66
C SER A 58 8.23 12.60 -2.00
N GLN A 59 9.07 12.13 -2.94
CA GLN A 59 9.35 12.79 -4.22
C GLN A 59 9.21 11.88 -5.46
N SER A 60 8.57 10.72 -5.29
CA SER A 60 8.25 9.78 -6.39
C SER A 60 6.96 10.16 -7.10
#